data_AF-A0A239MY36-F1
#
_entry.id   AF-A0A239MY36-F1
#
_cell.length_a   1.000
_cell.length_b   1.000
_cell.length_c   1.000
_cell.angle_alpha   90.00
_cell.angle_beta   90.00
_cell.angle_gamma   90.00
#
_symmetry.space_group_name_H-M   'P 1'
#
loop_
_entity.id
_entity.type
_entity.pdbx_description
1 polymer ?
#
loop_
_entity_poly.entity_id
_entity_poly.type
_entity_poly.pdbx_seq_one_letter_code
_entity_poly.pdbx_strand_id
1 'polypeptide(L)' 'MVEPSAVSAEVDRLLDRLPGRDAPPMDVKVQAQILERAHDVLVQALSSVDKS' A
#
# COMPACT_ATOMS: atom_id res chain seq x y z
N MET A 1 0.88 17.97 8.43
CA MET A 1 0.66 17.83 6.97
C MET A 1 1.29 16.54 6.51
N VAL A 2 0.54 15.69 5.81
CA VAL A 2 1.07 14.47 5.19
C VAL A 2 1.62 14.84 3.82
N GLU A 3 2.83 14.39 3.49
CA GLU A 3 3.43 14.60 2.16
C GLU A 3 2.93 13.53 1.18
N PRO A 4 2.23 13.90 0.08
CA PRO A 4 1.69 12.93 -0.88
C PRO A 4 2.75 12.04 -1.53
N SER A 5 3.97 12.57 -1.74
CA SER A 5 5.11 11.83 -2.28
C SER A 5 5.56 10.71 -1.35
N ALA A 6 5.55 10.95 -0.02
CA ALA A 6 5.90 9.95 0.97
C ALA A 6 4.86 8.82 1.03
N VAL A 7 3.58 9.15 0.90
CA VAL A 7 2.48 8.17 0.84
C VAL A 7 2.59 7.31 -0.41
N SER A 8 2.83 7.92 -1.58
CA SER A 8 3.03 7.19 -2.83
C SER A 8 4.19 6.21 -2.71
N ALA A 9 5.36 6.68 -2.24
CA ALA A 9 6.54 5.84 -2.10
C ALA A 9 6.31 4.64 -1.16
N GLU A 10 5.51 4.80 -0.10
CA GLU A 10 5.21 3.71 0.81
C GLU A 10 4.23 2.70 0.21
N VAL A 11 3.22 3.17 -0.52
CA VAL A 11 2.31 2.29 -1.27
C VAL A 11 3.07 1.51 -2.34
N ASP A 12 3.93 2.19 -3.11
CA ASP A 12 4.74 1.55 -4.15
C ASP A 12 5.63 0.44 -3.57
N ARG A 13 6.30 0.69 -2.43
CA ARG A 13 7.08 -0.33 -1.72
C ARG A 13 6.25 -1.54 -1.28
N LEU A 14 5.00 -1.34 -0.89
CA LEU A 14 4.12 -2.43 -0.51
C LEU A 14 3.72 -3.24 -1.73
N LEU A 15 3.38 -2.59 -2.84
CA LEU A 15 2.98 -3.23 -4.08
C LEU A 15 4.13 -3.96 -4.78
N ASP A 16 5.37 -3.44 -4.69
CA ASP A 16 6.58 -4.10 -5.21
C ASP A 16 6.85 -5.48 -4.59
N ARG A 17 6.22 -5.79 -3.44
CA ARG A 17 6.31 -7.10 -2.79
C ARG A 17 5.36 -8.12 -3.39
N LEU A 18 4.38 -7.71 -4.17
CA LEU A 18 3.45 -8.63 -4.81
C LEU A 18 4.14 -9.37 -5.97
N PRO A 19 3.78 -10.64 -6.19
CA PRO A 19 4.32 -11.37 -7.33
C PRO A 19 3.89 -10.68 -8.63
N GLY A 20 4.86 -10.42 -9.51
CA GLY A 20 4.59 -10.01 -10.88
C GLY A 20 3.91 -11.14 -11.67
N ARG A 21 3.43 -10.82 -12.88
CA ARG A 21 2.70 -11.75 -13.76
C ARG A 21 3.41 -13.09 -13.98
N ASP A 22 4.74 -13.09 -14.01
CA ASP A 22 5.57 -14.26 -14.28
C ASP A 22 6.28 -14.81 -13.02
N ALA A 23 5.92 -14.30 -11.83
CA ALA A 23 6.53 -14.73 -10.57
C ALA A 23 5.85 -15.99 -10.00
N PRO A 24 6.57 -16.77 -9.15
CA PRO A 24 5.97 -17.89 -8.45
C PRO A 24 4.74 -17.47 -7.65
N PRO A 25 3.72 -18.35 -7.54
CA PRO A 25 2.52 -18.02 -6.80
C PRO A 25 2.83 -17.76 -5.32
N MET A 26 2.47 -16.56 -4.87
CA MET A 26 2.45 -16.21 -3.45
C MET A 26 1.13 -16.68 -2.83
N ASP A 27 1.15 -17.09 -1.56
CA ASP A 27 -0.07 -17.37 -0.80
C ASP A 27 -1.05 -16.17 -0.88
N VAL A 28 -2.29 -16.45 -1.29
CA VAL A 28 -3.36 -15.45 -1.45
C VAL A 28 -3.60 -14.66 -0.17
N LYS A 29 -3.45 -15.27 1.02
CA LYS A 29 -3.58 -14.57 2.30
C LYS A 29 -2.48 -13.52 2.49
N VAL A 30 -1.26 -13.82 2.07
CA VAL A 30 -0.13 -12.89 2.15
C VAL A 30 -0.32 -11.75 1.17
N GLN A 31 -0.80 -12.03 -0.06
CA GLN A 31 -1.16 -10.99 -1.02
C GLN A 31 -2.25 -10.06 -0.47
N ALA A 32 -3.30 -10.63 0.13
CA ALA A 32 -4.38 -9.86 0.72
C ALA A 32 -3.90 -8.92 1.84
N GLN A 33 -3.00 -9.41 2.72
CA GLN A 33 -2.42 -8.59 3.79
C GLN A 33 -1.56 -7.43 3.28
N ILE A 34 -0.82 -7.64 2.18
CA ILE A 34 -0.03 -6.58 1.55
C ILE A 34 -0.95 -5.49 1.00
N LEU A 35 -2.03 -5.90 0.32
CA LEU A 35 -3.02 -4.98 -0.26
C LEU A 35 -3.81 -4.23 0.83
N GLU A 36 -4.21 -4.91 1.90
CA GLU A 36 -4.89 -4.29 3.05
C GLU A 36 -4.01 -3.21 3.67
N ARG A 37 -2.71 -3.49 3.85
CA ARG A 37 -1.78 -2.51 4.40
C ARG A 37 -1.54 -1.31 3.49
N ALA A 38 -1.49 -1.52 2.17
CA ALA A 38 -1.40 -0.43 1.20
C ALA A 38 -2.65 0.46 1.24
N HIS A 39 -3.82 -0.16 1.37
CA HIS A 39 -5.09 0.54 1.55
C HIS A 39 -5.13 1.35 2.85
N ASP A 40 -4.68 0.79 3.98
CA ASP A 40 -4.64 1.50 5.25
C ASP A 40 -3.77 2.76 5.22
N VAL A 41 -2.63 2.70 4.55
CA VAL A 41 -1.75 3.87 4.35
C VAL A 41 -2.48 4.98 3.60
N LEU A 42 -3.22 4.63 2.54
CA LEU A 42 -4.01 5.60 1.77
C LEU A 42 -5.15 6.21 2.60
N VAL A 43 -5.88 5.39 3.36
CA VAL A 43 -6.99 5.85 4.22
C VAL A 43 -6.48 6.77 5.33
N GLN A 44 -5.35 6.45 5.95
CA GLN A 44 -4.74 7.29 6.98
C GLN A 44 -4.28 8.64 6.41
N ALA A 45 -3.68 8.63 5.22
CA ALA A 45 -3.29 9.86 4.53
C ALA A 45 -4.50 10.75 4.22
N LEU A 46 -5.57 10.17 3.65
CA LEU A 46 -6.82 10.89 3.36
C LEU A 46 -7.44 11.48 4.64
N SER A 47 -7.52 10.67 5.70
CA SER A 47 -8.06 11.11 7.01
C SER A 47 -7.24 12.24 7.64
N SER A 48 -5.94 12.33 7.36
CA SER A 48 -5.09 13.41 7.85
C SER A 48 -5.26 14.71 7.05
N VAL A 49 -5.62 14.61 5.76
CA VAL A 49 -5.97 15.76 4.92
C VAL A 49 -7.34 16.30 5.33
N ASP A 50 -8.34 15.44 5.54
CA ASP A 50 -9.70 15.85 5.95
C ASP A 50 -9.73 16.53 7.33
N LYS A 51 -8.74 16.27 8.20
CA LYS A 51 -8.61 16.87 9.54
C LYS A 51 -7.78 18.17 9.57
N SER A 52 -7.19 18.58 8.44
CA SER A 52 -6.38 19.81 8.31
C SER A 52 -7.22 20.95 7.73
#